data_AF-A0A528AT35-F1
#
_entry.id   AF-A0A528AT35-F1
#
_cell.length_a   1.000
_cell.length_b   1.000
_cell.length_c   1.000
_cell.angle_alpha   90.00
_cell.angle_beta   90.00
_cell.angle_gamma   90.00
#
_symmetry.space_group_name_H-M   'P 1'
#
loop_
_entity.id
_entity.type
_entity.pdbx_description
1 polymer ?
#
loop_
_entity_poly.entity_id
_entity_poly.type
_entity_poly.pdbx_seq_one_letter_code
_entity_poly.pdbx_strand_id
1 'polypeptide(L)'
;MVRETWEVGVIVERRALDNPWVDHVWMPVSVLPGAPSAAPWTVLHETDGLTRFYAGTFELELFGCDTGMYRDNLHSGRPSL
;
A
#
# COMPACT_ATOMS: atom_id res chain seq x y z
N MET A 1 7.84 24.41 -1.37
CA MET A 1 7.82 23.09 -0.70
C MET A 1 8.23 22.07 -1.76
N VAL A 2 9.30 21.31 -1.56
CA VAL A 2 9.67 20.22 -2.49
C VAL A 2 8.69 19.08 -2.24
N ARG A 3 7.96 18.68 -3.28
CA ARG A 3 7.14 17.46 -3.28
C ARG A 3 8.06 16.31 -3.66
N GLU A 4 8.35 15.44 -2.71
CA GLU A 4 9.14 14.24 -2.99
C GLU A 4 8.18 13.11 -3.34
N THR A 5 8.26 12.62 -4.57
CA THR A 5 7.44 11.50 -5.06
C THR A 5 8.30 10.32 -5.45
N TRP A 6 7.82 9.12 -5.12
CA TRP A 6 8.49 7.86 -5.41
C TRP A 6 7.51 6.91 -6.08
N GLU A 7 7.89 6.35 -7.23
CA GLU A 7 7.11 5.27 -7.85
C GLU A 7 7.39 3.94 -7.14
N VAL A 8 6.33 3.19 -6.87
CA VAL A 8 6.42 1.87 -6.29
C VAL A 8 5.49 0.88 -6.95
N GLY A 9 5.98 -0.34 -7.15
CA GLY A 9 5.16 -1.48 -7.53
C GLY A 9 4.50 -2.09 -6.29
N VAL A 10 3.20 -2.37 -6.33
CA VAL A 10 2.50 -2.98 -5.19
C VAL A 10 2.16 -4.43 -5.52
N ILE A 11 2.41 -5.33 -4.57
CA ILE A 11 1.99 -6.72 -4.63
C ILE A 11 0.88 -6.92 -3.61
N VAL A 12 -0.22 -7.49 -4.08
CA VAL A 12 -1.38 -7.84 -3.24
C VAL A 12 -1.65 -9.33 -3.29
N GLU A 13 -2.30 -9.83 -2.25
CA GLU A 13 -2.86 -11.17 -2.22
C GLU A 13 -4.37 -11.11 -2.08
N ARG A 14 -5.06 -11.92 -2.88
CA ARG A 14 -6.42 -12.34 -2.62
C ARG A 14 -6.37 -13.63 -1.83
N ARG A 15 -6.81 -13.59 -0.58
CA ARG A 15 -6.86 -14.78 0.30
C ARG A 15 -8.30 -15.17 0.53
N ALA A 16 -8.62 -16.44 0.32
CA ALA A 16 -9.92 -16.99 0.70
C ALA A 16 -10.09 -16.89 2.22
N LEU A 17 -11.32 -16.60 2.65
CA LEU A 17 -11.68 -16.55 4.06
C LEU A 17 -12.76 -17.60 4.35
N ASP A 18 -12.59 -18.30 5.46
CA ASP A 18 -13.59 -19.24 5.98
C ASP A 18 -14.51 -18.52 6.96
N ASN A 19 -15.45 -17.73 6.43
CA ASN A 19 -16.47 -17.04 7.20
C ASN A 19 -17.76 -16.81 6.37
N PRO A 20 -18.91 -16.52 6.99
CA PRO A 20 -20.19 -16.41 6.29
C PRO A 20 -20.46 -15.05 5.61
N TRP A 21 -19.60 -14.04 5.76
CA TRP A 21 -19.87 -12.67 5.31
C TRP A 21 -19.15 -12.29 4.02
N VAL A 22 -17.90 -12.73 3.87
CA VAL A 22 -17.05 -12.45 2.71
C VAL A 22 -16.23 -13.68 2.36
N ASP A 23 -16.08 -13.95 1.08
CA ASP A 23 -15.34 -15.12 0.55
C ASP A 23 -13.83 -14.87 0.50
N HIS A 24 -13.38 -13.61 0.48
CA HIS A 24 -11.98 -13.26 0.40
C HIS A 24 -11.63 -11.91 1.01
N VAL A 25 -10.33 -11.70 1.24
CA VAL A 25 -9.74 -10.41 1.59
C VAL A 25 -8.60 -10.08 0.64
N TRP A 26 -8.42 -8.78 0.40
CA TRP A 26 -7.25 -8.22 -0.29
C TRP A 26 -6.26 -7.69 0.73
N MET A 27 -5.02 -8.16 0.63
CA MET A 27 -3.95 -7.80 1.55
C MET A 27 -2.76 -7.26 0.74
N PRO A 28 -2.29 -6.02 0.98
CA PRO A 28 -0.99 -5.61 0.47
C PRO A 28 0.10 -6.40 1.21
N VAL A 29 0.97 -7.08 0.47
CA VAL A 29 1.98 -7.97 1.06
C VAL A 29 3.41 -7.58 0.76
N SER A 30 3.63 -6.76 -0.28
CA SER A 30 4.96 -6.23 -0.59
C SER A 30 4.87 -4.96 -1.41
N VAL A 31 5.91 -4.15 -1.29
CA VAL A 31 6.17 -2.98 -2.13
C VAL A 31 7.52 -3.19 -2.82
N LEU A 32 7.59 -2.88 -4.10
CA LEU A 32 8.79 -2.95 -4.94
C LEU A 32 9.21 -1.52 -5.30
N PRO A 33 10.51 -1.21 -5.33
CA PRO A 33 10.97 0.10 -5.79
C PRO A 33 10.75 0.24 -7.31
N GLY A 34 10.25 1.40 -7.73
CA GLY A 34 10.05 1.77 -9.13
C GLY A 34 8.84 1.10 -9.77
N ALA A 35 8.86 1.08 -11.11
CA ALA A 35 7.78 0.55 -11.94
C ALA A 35 8.21 -0.76 -12.66
N PRO A 36 7.98 -1.94 -12.07
CA PRO A 36 8.14 -3.21 -12.77
C PRO A 36 7.41 -3.24 -14.12
N SER A 37 7.97 -3.95 -15.10
CA SER A 37 7.41 -4.06 -16.46
C SER A 37 6.17 -4.96 -16.56
N ALA A 38 5.82 -5.68 -15.48
CA ALA A 38 4.63 -6.50 -15.44
C ALA A 38 3.38 -5.64 -15.60
N ALA A 39 2.36 -6.16 -16.31
CA ALA A 39 1.08 -5.46 -16.41
C ALA A 39 0.34 -5.50 -15.07
N PRO A 40 -0.45 -4.47 -14.72
CA PRO A 40 -1.33 -4.52 -13.55
C PRO A 40 -2.20 -5.79 -13.57
N TRP A 41 -2.39 -6.38 -12.39
CA TRP A 41 -3.09 -7.63 -12.13
C TRP A 41 -2.46 -8.88 -12.75
N THR A 42 -1.16 -8.84 -13.08
CA THR A 42 -0.41 -10.06 -13.42
C THR A 42 -0.38 -11.02 -12.22
N VAL A 43 -0.77 -12.29 -12.43
CA VAL A 43 -0.62 -13.35 -11.42
C VAL A 43 0.85 -13.69 -11.26
N LEU A 44 1.37 -13.56 -10.04
CA LEU A 44 2.75 -13.87 -9.70
C LEU A 44 2.88 -15.25 -9.07
N HIS A 45 1.87 -15.66 -8.30
CA HIS A 45 1.82 -16.94 -7.61
C HIS A 45 0.38 -17.33 -7.31
N GLU A 46 0.07 -18.62 -7.40
CA GLU A 46 -1.27 -19.14 -7.11
C GLU A 46 -1.16 -20.49 -6.40
N THR A 47 -1.88 -20.62 -5.29
CA THR A 47 -2.03 -21.83 -4.49
C THR A 47 -3.48 -22.00 -4.09
N ASP A 48 -3.82 -23.12 -3.46
CA ASP A 48 -5.17 -23.31 -2.93
C ASP A 48 -5.47 -22.24 -1.86
N GLY A 49 -6.55 -21.48 -2.07
CA GLY A 49 -6.99 -20.40 -1.18
C GLY A 49 -6.21 -19.08 -1.26
N LEU A 50 -5.21 -18.93 -2.13
CA LEU A 50 -4.43 -17.69 -2.24
C LEU A 50 -3.95 -17.43 -3.66
N THR A 51 -4.19 -16.21 -4.15
CA THR A 51 -3.59 -15.73 -5.40
C THR A 51 -2.86 -14.41 -5.15
N ARG A 52 -1.58 -14.36 -5.53
CA ARG A 52 -0.73 -13.18 -5.44
C ARG A 52 -0.64 -12.48 -6.78
N PHE A 53 -0.87 -11.18 -6.78
CA PHE A 53 -0.88 -10.34 -7.97
C PHE A 53 0.13 -9.21 -7.85
N TYR A 54 0.72 -8.83 -8.97
CA TYR A 54 1.25 -7.48 -9.14
C TYR A 54 0.08 -6.53 -9.36
N ALA A 55 -0.28 -5.71 -8.36
CA ALA A 55 -1.42 -4.80 -8.45
C ALA A 55 -1.17 -3.64 -9.44
N GLY A 56 0.09 -3.30 -9.67
CA GLY A 56 0.50 -2.20 -10.55
C GLY A 56 1.50 -1.26 -9.89
N THR A 57 1.83 -0.19 -10.60
CA THR A 57 2.67 0.91 -10.12
C THR A 57 1.81 2.02 -9.55
N PHE A 58 2.23 2.60 -8.42
CA PHE A 58 1.57 3.70 -7.75
C PHE A 58 2.59 4.78 -7.37
N GLU A 59 2.16 6.04 -7.35
CA GLU A 59 2.95 7.16 -6.83
C GLU A 59 2.78 7.26 -5.31
N LEU A 60 3.87 7.29 -4.58
CA LEU A 60 3.92 7.71 -3.18
C LEU A 60 4.38 9.15 -3.09
N GLU A 61 3.66 9.96 -2.32
CA GLU A 61 4.05 11.33 -1.99
C GLU A 61 4.52 11.39 -0.53
N LEU A 62 5.69 11.98 -0.31
CA LEU A 62 6.31 12.08 1.00
C LEU A 62 6.21 13.51 1.54
N PHE A 63 5.60 13.64 2.71
CA PHE A 63 5.43 14.91 3.42
C PHE A 63 6.38 14.99 4.63
N GLY A 64 7.69 15.01 4.33
CA GLY A 64 8.73 14.96 5.38
C GLY A 64 8.68 16.13 6.38
N CYS A 65 8.40 17.35 5.92
CA CYS A 65 8.29 18.53 6.78
C CYS A 65 7.02 18.51 7.64
N ASP A 66 5.92 17.97 7.12
CA ASP A 66 4.63 17.97 7.81
C ASP A 66 4.63 16.97 8.97
N THR A 67 5.49 15.96 8.93
CA THR A 67 5.65 14.97 10.02
C THR A 67 6.08 15.63 11.32
N GLY A 68 6.98 16.63 11.25
CA GLY A 68 7.40 17.41 12.44
C GLY A 68 6.25 18.24 12.98
N MET A 69 5.59 19.00 12.11
CA MET A 69 4.46 19.85 12.48
C MET A 69 3.30 19.05 13.07
N TYR A 70 2.99 17.88 12.50
CA TYR A 70 1.93 17.01 12.99
C TYR A 70 2.27 16.43 14.36
N ARG A 71 3.51 15.98 14.57
CA ARG A 71 3.96 15.49 15.88
C ARG A 71 3.87 16.58 16.95
N ASP A 72 4.38 17.77 16.65
CA ASP A 72 4.39 18.89 17.59
C ASP A 72 2.96 19.33 17.94
N ASN A 73 2.07 19.33 16.96
CA ASN A 73 0.64 19.56 17.15
C ASN A 73 0.00 18.51 18.08
N LEU A 74 0.28 17.22 17.87
CA LEU A 74 -0.19 16.16 18.77
C LEU A 74 0.35 16.32 20.20
N HIS A 75 1.57 16.82 20.36
CA HIS A 75 2.19 17.06 21.66
C HIS A 75 1.79 18.39 22.33
N SER A 76 1.07 19.27 21.63
CA SER A 76 0.70 20.60 22.13
C SER A 76 -0.28 20.61 23.31
N GLY A 77 -0.88 19.45 23.64
CA GLY A 77 -1.92 19.32 24.66
C GLY A 77 -3.31 19.83 24.22
N ARG A 78 -3.41 20.52 23.09
CA ARG A 78 -4.67 20.90 22.43
C ARG A 78 -4.55 20.75 20.91
N PRO A 79 -4.50 19.51 20.39
CA PRO A 79 -4.30 19.29 18.97
C PRO A 79 -5.43 19.88 18.14
N SER A 80 -5.11 20.42 16.96
CA SER A 80 -6.08 20.99 16.01
C SER A 80 -5.68 20.70 14.57
N LEU A 81 -6.64 20.40 13.70
CA LEU A 81 -6.40 20.21 12.26
C LEU A 81 -6.29 21.54 11.51
#